data_AF-A0A132NJY6-F1
#
_entry.id   AF-A0A132NJY6-F1
#
_cell.length_a   1.000
_cell.length_b   1.000
_cell.length_c   1.000
_cell.angle_alpha   90.00
_cell.angle_beta   90.00
_cell.angle_gamma   90.00
#
_symmetry.space_group_name_H-M   'P 1'
#
loop_
_entity.id
_entity.type
_entity.pdbx_description
1 polymer ?
#
loop_
_entity_poly.entity_id
_entity_poly.type
_entity_poly.pdbx_seq_one_letter_code
_entity_poly.pdbx_strand_id
1 'polypeptide(L)'
;RVAALSGCRQLVAAAPAFDGGWEIAVVRYGRLAGATRVPPGAAPGPYLDAVLATAETVLPGPGPTPAASVEETECVLRWLEQPGVRLIEVDGTWCSPVHGAGSRWEWLRNAYATPFQPSRD
;
A
#
# COMPACT_ATOMS: atom_id res chain seq x y z
N ARG A 1 -14.56 -10.21 2.05
CA ARG A 1 -13.15 -9.77 1.97
C ARG A 1 -12.78 -9.44 0.52
N VAL A 2 -12.78 -10.39 -0.42
CA VAL A 2 -12.53 -10.14 -1.86
C VAL A 2 -13.41 -9.01 -2.42
N ALA A 3 -14.74 -9.14 -2.34
CA ALA A 3 -15.66 -8.10 -2.84
C ALA A 3 -15.46 -6.72 -2.18
N ALA A 4 -15.00 -6.67 -0.93
CA ALA A 4 -14.70 -5.41 -0.26
C ALA A 4 -13.44 -4.76 -0.85
N LEU A 5 -12.39 -5.55 -1.13
CA LEU A 5 -11.15 -5.01 -1.74
C LEU A 5 -11.39 -4.60 -3.19
N SER A 6 -12.18 -5.40 -3.91
CA SER A 6 -12.60 -5.11 -5.28
C SER A 6 -13.48 -3.86 -5.37
N GLY A 7 -14.16 -3.47 -4.28
CA GLY A 7 -14.93 -2.23 -4.20
C GLY A 7 -14.11 -1.00 -3.78
N CYS A 8 -12.89 -1.19 -3.26
CA CYS A 8 -12.00 -0.09 -2.92
C CYS A 8 -11.35 0.47 -4.19
N ARG A 9 -11.58 1.75 -4.47
CA ARG A 9 -10.95 2.43 -5.60
C ARG A 9 -9.44 2.45 -5.45
N GLN A 10 -8.96 2.71 -4.23
CA GLN A 10 -7.54 2.67 -3.90
C GLN A 10 -7.33 2.25 -2.45
N LEU A 11 -6.33 1.42 -2.22
CA LEU A 11 -5.79 1.11 -0.91
C LEU A 11 -4.28 1.18 -0.99
N VAL A 12 -3.66 1.90 -0.07
CA VAL A 12 -2.21 2.00 0.05
C VAL A 12 -1.82 1.45 1.41
N ALA A 13 -0.87 0.53 1.43
CA ALA A 13 -0.40 -0.09 2.66
C ALA A 13 1.11 -0.26 2.66
N ALA A 14 1.70 -0.30 3.85
CA ALA A 14 3.11 -0.57 4.06
C ALA A 14 3.32 -1.74 5.01
N ALA A 15 4.23 -2.64 4.66
CA ALA A 15 4.67 -3.76 5.48
C ALA A 15 6.16 -3.59 5.86
N PRO A 16 6.59 -4.07 7.04
CA PRO A 16 8.01 -4.10 7.36
C PRO A 16 8.75 -5.06 6.41
N ALA A 17 9.84 -4.57 5.79
CA ALA A 17 10.71 -5.40 4.98
C ALA A 17 11.70 -6.18 5.85
N PHE A 18 12.23 -7.29 5.34
CA PHE A 18 13.16 -8.15 6.10
C PHE A 18 14.45 -7.45 6.55
N ASP A 19 14.89 -6.40 5.85
CA ASP A 19 16.13 -5.66 6.12
C ASP A 19 15.91 -4.44 7.03
N GLY A 20 14.70 -4.26 7.56
CA GLY A 20 14.33 -3.09 8.37
C GLY A 20 13.85 -1.88 7.56
N GLY A 21 13.64 -2.05 6.25
CA GLY A 21 12.96 -1.09 5.39
C GLY A 21 11.45 -1.26 5.39
N TRP A 22 10.79 -0.70 4.37
CA TRP A 22 9.35 -0.86 4.15
C TRP A 22 9.05 -1.33 2.73
N GLU A 23 8.08 -2.20 2.59
CA GLU A 23 7.45 -2.52 1.31
C GLU A 23 6.12 -1.77 1.25
N ILE A 24 5.89 -1.01 0.18
CA ILE A 24 4.67 -0.27 -0.05
C ILE A 24 3.93 -0.90 -1.22
N ALA A 25 2.64 -1.15 -1.05
CA ALA A 25 1.74 -1.63 -2.09
C ALA A 25 0.61 -0.63 -2.34
N VAL A 26 0.33 -0.36 -3.60
CA VAL A 26 -0.83 0.39 -4.09
C VAL A 26 -1.76 -0.61 -4.76
N VAL A 27 -2.97 -0.72 -4.24
CA VAL A 27 -4.00 -1.66 -4.69
C VAL A 27 -5.18 -0.86 -5.22
N ARG A 28 -5.74 -1.25 -6.37
CA ARG A 28 -6.93 -0.61 -6.95
C ARG A 28 -7.90 -1.68 -7.40
N TYR A 29 -9.13 -1.66 -6.88
CA TYR A 29 -10.18 -2.62 -7.20
C TYR A 29 -9.73 -4.09 -7.08
N GLY A 30 -8.93 -4.41 -6.05
CA GLY A 30 -8.39 -5.77 -5.83
C GLY A 30 -7.08 -6.10 -6.55
N ARG A 31 -6.66 -5.27 -7.51
CA ARG A 31 -5.44 -5.46 -8.31
C ARG A 31 -4.24 -4.79 -7.65
N LEU A 32 -3.07 -5.43 -7.71
CA LEU A 32 -1.82 -4.75 -7.36
C LEU A 32 -1.45 -3.76 -8.48
N ALA A 33 -1.71 -2.47 -8.24
CA ALA A 33 -1.48 -1.40 -9.21
C ALA A 33 -0.03 -0.87 -9.18
N GLY A 34 0.68 -1.05 -8.06
CA GLY A 34 2.08 -0.65 -7.94
C GLY A 34 2.68 -1.14 -6.64
N ALA A 35 4.01 -1.29 -6.62
CA ALA A 35 4.76 -1.62 -5.42
C ALA A 35 6.13 -0.94 -5.44
N THR A 36 6.65 -0.60 -4.27
CA THR A 36 8.01 -0.07 -4.10
C THR A 36 8.59 -0.48 -2.76
N ARG A 37 9.91 -0.37 -2.63
CA ARG A 37 10.64 -0.69 -1.41
C ARG A 37 11.41 0.54 -0.93
N VAL A 38 11.20 0.90 0.33
CA VAL A 38 11.91 1.98 1.01
C VAL A 38 13.06 1.36 1.80
N PRO A 39 14.32 1.70 1.51
CA PRO A 39 15.45 1.22 2.28
C PRO A 39 15.40 1.66 3.76
N PRO A 40 16.07 0.94 4.66
CA PRO A 40 16.21 1.36 6.06
C PRO A 40 16.80 2.78 6.16
N GLY A 41 16.18 3.64 6.99
CA GLY A 41 16.65 5.01 7.22
C GLY A 41 16.37 6.02 6.10
N ALA A 42 15.77 5.59 4.98
CA ALA A 42 15.33 6.49 3.93
C ALA A 42 13.98 7.14 4.28
N ALA A 43 13.79 8.40 3.87
CA ALA A 43 12.49 9.05 3.95
C ALA A 43 11.51 8.38 2.98
N PRO A 44 10.34 7.89 3.44
CA PRO A 44 9.42 7.12 2.60
C PRO A 44 8.60 7.99 1.63
N GLY A 45 8.51 9.30 1.87
CA GLY A 45 7.71 10.24 1.07
C GLY A 45 8.00 10.16 -0.45
N PRO A 46 9.26 10.36 -0.90
CA PRO A 46 9.59 10.31 -2.33
C PRO A 46 9.28 8.97 -3.01
N TYR A 47 9.44 7.85 -2.30
CA TYR A 47 9.12 6.52 -2.82
C TYR A 47 7.62 6.32 -2.97
N LEU A 48 6.85 6.81 -2.00
CA LEU A 48 5.40 6.79 -2.01
C LEU A 48 4.85 7.68 -3.15
N ASP A 49 5.37 8.88 -3.30
CA ASP A 49 4.98 9.79 -4.38
C ASP A 49 5.30 9.18 -5.75
N ALA A 50 6.48 8.57 -5.90
CA ALA A 50 6.89 7.90 -7.13
C ALA A 50 5.97 6.70 -7.46
N VAL A 51 5.71 5.80 -6.50
CA VAL A 51 4.86 4.63 -6.77
C VAL A 51 3.42 5.03 -7.06
N LEU A 52 2.89 6.08 -6.43
CA LEU A 52 1.55 6.61 -6.71
C LEU A 52 1.47 7.23 -8.11
N ALA A 53 2.52 7.96 -8.53
CA ALA A 53 2.60 8.55 -9.85
C ALA A 53 2.71 7.50 -10.96
N THR A 54 3.37 6.36 -10.70
CA THR A 54 3.56 5.29 -11.68
C THR A 54 2.56 4.14 -11.56
N ALA A 55 1.72 4.11 -10.53
CA ALA A 55 0.76 3.04 -10.30
C ALA A 55 -0.24 2.94 -11.46
N GLU A 56 -0.47 1.70 -11.92
CA GLU A 56 -1.37 1.37 -13.00
C GLU A 56 -2.75 2.00 -12.75
N THR A 57 -3.28 2.71 -13.76
CA THR A 57 -4.67 3.19 -13.71
C THR A 57 -5.60 2.01 -13.96
N VAL A 58 -6.25 1.55 -12.90
CA VAL A 58 -7.22 0.46 -12.97
C VAL A 58 -8.61 1.06 -12.96
N LEU A 59 -9.40 0.78 -13.99
CA LEU A 59 -10.82 1.13 -14.03
C LEU A 59 -11.65 -0.02 -13.44
N PRO A 60 -12.79 0.28 -12.78
CA PRO A 60 -13.71 -0.79 -12.42
C PRO A 60 -14.21 -1.46 -13.71
N GLY A 61 -14.35 -2.79 -13.70
CA GLY A 61 -14.91 -3.52 -14.83
C GLY A 61 -16.35 -3.08 -15.12
N PRO A 62 -16.85 -3.18 -16.37
CA PRO A 62 -18.25 -2.94 -16.65
C PRO A 62 -19.11 -4.03 -15.97
N GLY A 63 -19.99 -3.61 -15.06
CA GLY A 63 -20.87 -4.51 -14.31
C GLY A 63 -20.16 -5.23 -13.15
N PRO A 64 -20.61 -6.43 -12.72
CA PRO A 64 -20.03 -7.16 -11.60
C PRO A 64 -18.63 -7.74 -11.88
N THR A 65 -18.03 -7.41 -13.03
CA THR A 65 -16.74 -7.94 -13.47
C THR A 65 -15.61 -7.34 -12.63
N PRO A 66 -14.85 -8.14 -11.86
CA PRO A 66 -13.76 -7.64 -11.04
C PRO A 66 -12.60 -7.15 -11.91
N ALA A 67 -11.87 -6.13 -11.44
CA ALA A 67 -10.72 -5.57 -12.16
C ALA A 67 -9.41 -6.40 -11.96
N ALA A 68 -9.46 -7.42 -11.11
CA ALA A 68 -8.41 -8.38 -10.80
C ALA A 68 -9.00 -9.79 -10.76
N SER A 69 -8.14 -10.81 -10.86
CA SER A 69 -8.59 -12.18 -10.57
C SER A 69 -8.86 -12.34 -9.06
N VAL A 70 -9.64 -13.37 -8.72
CA VAL A 70 -9.89 -13.72 -7.31
C VAL A 70 -8.58 -14.12 -6.64
N GLU A 71 -7.74 -14.88 -7.33
CA GLU A 71 -6.45 -15.37 -6.83
C GLU A 71 -5.48 -14.23 -6.56
N GLU A 72 -5.44 -13.21 -7.42
CA GLU A 72 -4.65 -12.00 -7.20
C GLU A 72 -5.16 -11.23 -5.98
N THR A 73 -6.48 -11.01 -5.92
CA THR A 73 -7.11 -10.31 -4.79
C THR A 73 -6.85 -11.04 -3.47
N GLU A 74 -6.93 -12.36 -3.45
CA GLU A 74 -6.61 -13.19 -2.29
C GLU A 74 -5.12 -13.15 -1.93
N CYS A 75 -4.22 -13.04 -2.91
CA CYS A 75 -2.81 -12.83 -2.66
C CYS A 75 -2.55 -11.50 -1.93
N VAL A 76 -3.14 -10.41 -2.43
CA VAL A 76 -3.06 -9.09 -1.80
C VAL A 76 -3.65 -9.14 -0.39
N LEU A 77 -4.80 -9.78 -0.22
CA LEU A 77 -5.46 -9.97 1.08
C LEU A 77 -4.55 -10.69 2.09
N ARG A 78 -3.88 -11.77 1.68
CA ARG A 78 -2.93 -12.48 2.54
C ARG A 78 -1.73 -11.62 2.92
N TRP A 79 -1.22 -10.81 1.99
CA TRP A 79 -0.15 -9.86 2.28
C TRP A 79 -0.61 -8.79 3.28
N LEU A 80 -1.82 -8.23 3.10
CA LEU A 80 -2.40 -7.23 4.01
C LEU A 80 -2.63 -7.75 5.44
N GLU A 81 -2.76 -9.06 5.61
CA GLU A 81 -2.93 -9.71 6.91
C GLU A 81 -1.61 -10.04 7.62
N GLN A 82 -0.47 -9.77 7.00
CA GLN A 82 0.82 -9.99 7.63
C GLN A 82 1.02 -9.10 8.86
N PRO A 83 1.69 -9.61 9.92
CA PRO A 83 2.00 -8.80 11.09
C PRO A 83 2.79 -7.54 10.74
N GLY A 84 2.35 -6.41 11.29
CA GLY A 84 3.05 -5.13 11.10
C GLY A 84 2.65 -4.34 9.86
N VAL A 85 1.78 -4.88 9.01
CA VAL A 85 1.17 -4.12 7.90
C VAL A 85 0.36 -2.95 8.44
N ARG A 86 0.51 -1.79 7.79
CA ARG A 86 -0.14 -0.53 8.15
C ARG A 86 -0.85 0.03 6.93
N LEU A 87 -2.14 0.36 7.10
CA LEU A 87 -2.88 1.10 6.08
C LEU A 87 -2.44 2.56 6.09
N ILE A 88 -2.13 3.08 4.91
CA ILE A 88 -1.70 4.46 4.67
C ILE A 88 -2.91 5.26 4.18
N GLU A 89 -3.56 4.75 3.14
CA GLU A 89 -4.72 5.36 2.48
C GLU A 89 -5.76 4.29 2.17
N VAL A 90 -7.03 4.65 2.29
CA VAL A 90 -8.15 3.86 1.78
C VAL A 90 -9.15 4.83 1.15
N ASP A 91 -9.40 4.66 -0.15
CA ASP A 91 -10.47 5.31 -0.90
C ASP A 91 -11.55 4.27 -1.23
N GLY A 92 -12.65 4.32 -0.46
CA GLY A 92 -13.77 3.38 -0.50
C GLY A 92 -14.12 2.78 0.86
N THR A 93 -15.06 1.83 0.87
CA THR A 93 -15.48 1.14 2.11
C THR A 93 -14.70 -0.16 2.29
N TRP A 94 -13.65 -0.12 3.12
CA TRP A 94 -12.90 -1.30 3.54
C TRP A 94 -13.41 -1.81 4.90
N CYS A 95 -14.03 -2.99 4.91
CA CYS A 95 -14.33 -3.73 6.15
C CYS A 95 -13.34 -4.90 6.30
N SER A 96 -12.28 -4.71 7.09
CA SER A 96 -11.44 -5.81 7.58
C SER A 96 -11.28 -5.71 9.10
N PRO A 97 -11.19 -6.83 9.85
CA PRO A 97 -11.17 -6.80 11.31
C PRO A 97 -9.91 -6.12 11.82
N VAL A 98 -10.10 -5.23 12.80
CA VAL A 98 -9.19 -4.85 13.89
C VAL A 98 -7.72 -4.70 13.48
N HIS A 99 -7.26 -3.47 13.18
CA HIS A 99 -5.89 -2.92 13.43
C HIS A 99 -5.53 -1.68 12.57
N GLY A 100 -6.34 -1.27 11.59
CA GLY A 100 -5.86 -0.32 10.56
C GLY A 100 -6.72 0.90 10.23
N ALA A 101 -7.80 1.20 10.96
CA ALA A 101 -8.67 2.33 10.62
C ALA A 101 -8.12 3.65 11.18
N GLY A 102 -7.05 4.14 10.59
CA GLY A 102 -6.52 5.48 10.84
C GLY A 102 -5.56 5.85 9.75
N SER A 103 -5.97 6.76 8.86
CA SER A 103 -5.10 7.45 7.91
C SER A 103 -3.87 7.96 8.65
N ARG A 104 -2.75 7.25 8.52
CA ARG A 104 -1.51 7.50 9.27
C ARG A 104 -0.41 8.04 8.36
N TRP A 105 -0.84 8.76 7.31
CA TRP A 105 -0.01 9.52 6.37
C TRP A 105 1.07 10.36 7.06
N GLU A 106 0.71 10.99 8.17
CA GLU A 106 1.58 11.88 8.93
C GLU A 106 2.70 11.13 9.66
N TRP A 107 2.45 9.90 10.12
CA TRP A 107 3.48 9.06 10.76
C TRP A 107 4.52 8.57 9.75
N LEU A 108 4.13 8.18 8.54
CA LEU A 108 5.09 7.80 7.51
C LEU A 108 5.93 9.00 7.06
N ARG A 109 5.32 10.18 6.88
CA ARG A 109 6.07 11.41 6.61
C ARG A 109 7.04 11.77 7.74
N ASN A 110 6.65 11.54 9.00
CA ASN A 110 7.47 11.86 10.17
C ASN A 110 8.48 10.76 10.56
N ALA A 111 8.37 9.54 10.00
CA ALA A 111 9.20 8.40 10.42
C ALA A 111 10.71 8.67 10.25
N TYR A 112 11.10 9.61 9.38
CA TYR A 112 12.50 10.05 9.21
C TYR A 112 12.58 11.53 8.78
N ALA A 113 12.20 12.46 9.65
CA ALA A 113 12.34 13.92 9.40
C ALA A 113 13.81 14.41 9.36
N THR A 114 14.79 13.54 9.54
CA THR A 114 16.21 13.84 9.25
C THR A 114 16.59 13.11 7.96
N PRO A 115 16.88 13.81 6.85
CA PRO A 115 17.32 13.14 5.63
C PRO A 115 18.62 12.38 5.89
N PHE A 116 18.69 11.13 5.41
CA PHE A 116 19.94 10.38 5.33
C PHE A 116 20.93 11.17 4.46
N GLN A 117 21.96 11.75 5.07
CA GLN A 117 23.10 12.33 4.37
C GLN A 117 24.08 11.20 4.07
N PRO A 118 24.29 10.80 2.80
CA PRO A 118 25.35 9.84 2.49
C PRO A 118 26.69 10.45 2.89
N SER A 119 27.51 9.71 3.62
CA SER A 119 28.88 10.09 3.92
C SER A 119 29.62 10.32 2.60
N ARG A 120 30.14 11.53 2.41
CA ARG A 120 31.10 11.83 1.36
C ARG A 120 32.44 11.25 1.81
N ASP A 121 32.80 10.10 1.28
CA ASP A 121 34.19 9.65 1.21
C ASP A 121 34.96 10.46 0.16
#